data_AF-A0A2G4FJP8-F1
#
_entry.id   AF-A0A2G4FJP8-F1
#
_cell.length_a   1.000
_cell.length_b   1.000
_cell.length_c   1.000
_cell.angle_alpha   90.00
_cell.angle_beta   90.00
_cell.angle_gamma   90.00
#
_symmetry.space_group_name_H-M   'P 1'
#
loop_
_entity.id
_entity.type
_entity.pdbx_description
1 polymer ?
#
loop_
_entity_poly.entity_id
_entity_poly.type
_entity_poly.pdbx_seq_one_letter_code
_entity_poly.pdbx_strand_id
1 'polypeptide(L)'
;MKLIKFFIVGIVFGIVLTKAEAVSWYRIYEMFMFQSLHMYGIIATAILVGVCGIKFIKSKEIQGFKGAEIDIQDKDFSISRYIIGGTMFGLGWGLVGCCPGPIFILIGNGVLSILVVLIGALLGTYLYGILKNKLPH
;
A
#
# COMPACT_ATOMS: atom_id res chain seq x y z
N MET A 1 -17.10 -5.19 19.28
CA MET A 1 -15.71 -5.48 19.70
C MET A 1 -14.75 -5.94 18.59
N LYS A 2 -15.21 -6.36 17.39
CA LYS A 2 -14.31 -6.88 16.32
C LYS A 2 -13.45 -5.79 15.65
N LEU A 3 -13.99 -4.59 15.45
CA LEU A 3 -13.30 -3.46 14.84
C LEU A 3 -12.15 -2.91 15.69
N ILE A 4 -12.23 -3.07 17.01
CA ILE A 4 -11.21 -2.58 17.95
C ILE A 4 -9.85 -3.25 17.69
N LYS A 5 -9.83 -4.54 17.32
CA LYS A 5 -8.57 -5.24 16.99
C LYS A 5 -7.91 -4.66 15.74
N PHE A 6 -8.68 -4.37 14.69
CA PHE A 6 -8.18 -3.71 13.49
C PHE A 6 -7.72 -2.28 13.78
N PHE A 7 -8.42 -1.57 14.66
CA PHE A 7 -8.04 -0.23 15.10
C PHE A 7 -6.69 -0.24 15.83
N ILE A 8 -6.46 -1.19 16.74
CA ILE A 8 -5.17 -1.37 17.43
C ILE A 8 -4.06 -1.68 16.41
N VAL A 9 -4.30 -2.59 15.46
CA VAL A 9 -3.31 -2.88 14.41
C VAL A 9 -3.00 -1.63 13.58
N GLY A 10 -4.02 -0.84 13.23
CA GLY A 10 -3.85 0.42 12.52
C GLY A 10 -3.02 1.46 13.30
N ILE A 11 -3.25 1.58 14.62
CA ILE A 11 -2.44 2.44 15.49
C ILE A 11 -0.98 1.99 15.49
N VAL A 12 -0.73 0.70 15.72
CA VAL A 12 0.64 0.15 15.73
C VAL A 12 1.32 0.37 14.37
N PHE A 13 0.60 0.12 13.27
CA PHE A 13 1.10 0.34 11.92
C PHE A 13 1.44 1.81 11.66
N GLY A 14 0.59 2.75 12.07
CA GLY A 14 0.84 4.18 11.94
C GLY A 14 2.04 4.66 12.75
N ILE A 15 2.20 4.17 13.99
CA ILE A 15 3.34 4.49 14.84
C ILE A 15 4.64 3.96 14.20
N VAL A 16 4.65 2.69 13.77
CA VAL A 16 5.82 2.07 13.14
C VAL A 16 6.23 2.82 11.87
N LEU A 17 5.29 3.14 10.99
CA LEU A 17 5.59 3.86 9.76
C LEU A 17 6.11 5.27 10.00
N THR A 18 5.55 5.98 10.99
CA THR A 18 6.03 7.32 11.37
C THR A 18 7.45 7.24 11.93
N LYS A 19 7.72 6.27 12.81
CA LYS A 19 9.06 6.06 13.41
C LYS A 19 10.10 5.56 12.40
N ALA A 20 9.68 4.79 11.41
CA ALA A 20 10.53 4.32 10.32
C ALA A 20 10.81 5.40 9.25
N GLU A 21 10.30 6.63 9.43
CA GLU A 21 10.41 7.73 8.48
C GLU A 21 9.90 7.39 7.06
N ALA A 22 9.13 6.30 6.91
CA ALA A 22 8.55 5.85 5.64
C ALA A 22 7.42 6.77 5.14
N VAL A 23 7.13 7.81 5.90
CA VAL A 23 6.15 8.87 5.64
C VAL A 23 6.84 10.12 5.08
N SER A 24 8.17 10.22 5.17
CA SER A 24 8.94 11.38 4.72
C SER A 24 9.11 11.39 3.21
N TRP A 25 8.75 12.51 2.58
CA TRP A 25 8.99 12.76 1.16
C TRP A 25 10.47 12.63 0.80
N TYR A 26 11.38 13.10 1.68
CA TYR A 26 12.81 13.06 1.46
C TYR A 26 13.34 11.64 1.28
N ARG A 27 12.85 10.68 2.09
CA ARG A 27 13.25 9.27 1.98
C ARG A 27 12.78 8.63 0.68
N ILE A 28 11.60 9.01 0.20
CA ILE A 28 11.08 8.54 -1.09
C ILE A 28 11.89 9.15 -2.24
N TYR A 29 12.25 10.43 -2.14
CA TYR A 29 13.11 11.10 -3.10
C TYR A 29 14.51 10.48 -3.17
N GLU A 30 15.17 10.27 -2.02
CA GLU A 30 16.47 9.59 -1.91
C GLU A 30 16.43 8.20 -2.52
N MET A 31 15.31 7.48 -2.35
CA MET A 31 15.11 6.16 -2.94
C MET A 31 15.08 6.24 -4.47
N PHE A 32 14.29 7.16 -5.05
CA PHE A 32 14.23 7.33 -6.50
C PHE A 32 15.53 7.85 -7.11
N MET A 33 16.33 8.61 -6.35
CA MET A 33 17.65 9.06 -6.77
C MET A 33 18.79 8.10 -6.42
N PHE A 34 18.46 6.91 -5.89
CA PHE A 34 19.42 5.86 -5.48
C PHE A 34 20.48 6.31 -4.46
N GLN A 35 20.16 7.31 -3.64
CA GLN A 35 21.09 7.86 -2.63
C GLN A 35 21.05 7.11 -1.30
N SER A 36 19.94 6.43 -0.99
CA SER A 36 19.75 5.72 0.28
C SER A 36 19.07 4.37 0.09
N LEU A 37 19.61 3.35 0.75
CA LEU A 37 19.05 1.99 0.78
C LEU A 37 17.97 1.80 1.85
N HIS A 38 17.65 2.83 2.63
CA HIS A 38 16.76 2.71 3.78
C HIS A 38 15.34 2.24 3.40
N MET A 39 14.71 2.91 2.43
CA MET A 39 13.37 2.54 1.95
C MET A 39 13.37 1.19 1.22
N TYR A 40 14.42 0.89 0.45
CA TYR A 40 14.57 -0.41 -0.20
C TYR A 40 14.65 -1.55 0.83
N GLY A 41 15.37 -1.34 1.93
CA GLY A 41 15.43 -2.30 3.04
C GLY A 41 14.08 -2.54 3.70
N ILE A 42 13.31 -1.48 3.96
CA ILE A 42 11.94 -1.59 4.52
C ILE A 42 11.03 -2.36 3.56
N ILE A 43 11.06 -2.06 2.27
CA ILE A 43 10.23 -2.74 1.27
C ILE A 43 10.64 -4.22 1.14
N ALA A 44 11.94 -4.51 1.04
CA ALA A 44 12.45 -5.87 0.92
C ALA A 44 12.11 -6.73 2.15
N THR A 45 12.29 -6.19 3.35
CA THR A 45 11.92 -6.88 4.59
C THR A 45 10.41 -7.13 4.68
N ALA A 46 9.58 -6.14 4.32
CA ALA A 46 8.13 -6.31 4.26
C ALA A 46 7.70 -7.40 3.28
N ILE A 47 8.32 -7.45 2.09
CA ILE A 47 8.06 -8.50 1.09
C ILE A 47 8.46 -9.87 1.64
N LEU A 48 9.66 -10.00 2.22
CA LEU A 48 10.14 -11.27 2.78
C LEU A 48 9.24 -11.77 3.90
N VAL A 49 8.88 -10.91 4.84
CA VAL A 49 7.96 -11.25 5.95
C VAL A 49 6.59 -11.64 5.39
N GLY A 50 6.07 -10.92 4.40
CA GLY A 50 4.79 -11.23 3.76
C GLY A 50 4.79 -12.59 3.06
N VAL A 51 5.82 -12.87 2.24
CA VAL A 51 5.96 -14.14 1.52
C VAL A 51 6.13 -15.32 2.49
N CYS A 52 7.01 -15.18 3.49
CA CYS A 52 7.20 -16.21 4.52
C CYS A 52 5.92 -16.43 5.34
N GLY A 53 5.22 -15.35 5.70
CA GLY A 53 3.95 -15.41 6.43
C GLY A 53 2.86 -16.13 5.64
N ILE A 54 2.65 -15.76 4.38
CA ILE A 54 1.68 -16.42 3.50
C ILE A 54 2.03 -17.90 3.30
N LYS A 55 3.31 -18.21 3.04
CA LYS A 55 3.77 -19.59 2.90
C LYS A 55 3.51 -20.41 4.17
N PHE A 56 3.75 -19.83 5.35
CA PHE A 56 3.51 -20.49 6.63
C PHE A 56 2.02 -20.71 6.90
N ILE A 57 1.18 -19.73 6.59
CA ILE A 57 -0.29 -19.84 6.70
C ILE A 57 -0.81 -20.95 5.80
N LYS A 58 -0.37 -21.00 4.54
CA LYS A 58 -0.76 -22.02 3.57
C LYS A 58 -0.23 -23.41 3.94
N SER A 59 0.98 -23.51 4.50
CA SER A 59 1.61 -24.77 4.88
C SER A 59 1.01 -25.41 6.14
N LYS A 60 0.42 -24.62 7.03
CA LYS A 60 -0.15 -25.11 8.31
C LYS A 60 -1.67 -25.08 8.34
N GLU A 61 -2.33 -24.83 7.20
CA GLU A 61 -3.79 -24.71 7.07
C GLU A 61 -4.37 -23.83 8.19
N ILE A 62 -3.67 -22.71 8.48
CA ILE A 62 -4.04 -21.85 9.61
C ILE A 62 -5.36 -21.21 9.26
N GLN A 63 -6.40 -21.63 9.99
CA GLN A 63 -7.72 -21.05 9.82
C GLN A 63 -7.73 -19.60 10.26
N GLY A 64 -8.38 -18.75 9.47
CA GLY A 64 -8.61 -17.35 9.77
C GLY A 64 -9.53 -17.16 10.98
N PHE A 65 -9.87 -15.91 11.26
CA PHE A 65 -10.75 -15.56 12.37
C PHE A 65 -12.13 -16.22 12.18
N LYS A 66 -12.45 -17.23 13.00
CA LYS A 66 -13.65 -18.11 13.00
C LYS A 66 -13.55 -19.46 12.27
N GLY A 67 -12.36 -19.98 11.97
CA GLY A 67 -12.28 -21.28 11.29
C GLY A 67 -12.48 -21.18 9.77
N ALA A 68 -12.59 -19.96 9.23
CA ALA A 68 -12.68 -19.73 7.80
C ALA A 68 -11.31 -19.97 7.16
N GLU A 69 -11.25 -20.79 6.12
CA GLU A 69 -10.03 -20.97 5.34
C GLU A 69 -9.57 -19.61 4.78
N ILE A 70 -8.27 -19.35 4.89
CA ILE A 70 -7.66 -18.16 4.28
C ILE A 70 -7.47 -18.50 2.79
N ASP A 71 -8.55 -18.30 2.03
CA ASP A 71 -8.52 -18.45 0.59
C ASP A 71 -7.92 -17.21 -0.07
N ILE A 72 -6.68 -17.34 -0.54
CA ILE A 72 -5.96 -16.29 -1.25
C ILE A 72 -6.30 -16.44 -2.73
N GLN A 73 -7.32 -15.71 -3.16
CA GLN A 73 -7.73 -15.65 -4.55
C GLN A 73 -6.60 -15.13 -5.43
N ASP A 74 -6.33 -15.85 -6.53
CA ASP A 74 -5.36 -15.42 -7.52
C ASP A 74 -5.81 -14.15 -8.21
N LYS A 75 -4.85 -13.29 -8.52
CA LYS A 75 -5.12 -12.02 -9.18
C LYS A 75 -5.26 -12.24 -10.68
N ASP A 76 -6.34 -11.74 -11.28
CA ASP A 76 -6.54 -11.80 -12.74
C ASP A 76 -5.33 -11.26 -13.50
N PHE A 77 -4.70 -12.09 -14.33
CA PHE A 77 -3.50 -11.70 -15.06
C PHE A 77 -3.86 -10.92 -16.32
N SER A 78 -3.50 -9.63 -16.35
CA SER A 78 -3.69 -8.76 -17.52
C SER A 78 -2.45 -7.88 -17.73
N ILE A 79 -1.71 -8.13 -18.81
CA ILE A 79 -0.48 -7.40 -19.14
C ILE A 79 -0.77 -5.91 -19.37
N SER A 80 -1.82 -5.62 -20.16
CA SER A 80 -2.23 -4.25 -20.49
C SER A 80 -2.55 -3.43 -19.23
N ARG A 81 -3.35 -4.02 -18.33
CA ARG A 81 -3.73 -3.38 -17.06
C ARG A 81 -2.53 -3.11 -16.16
N TYR A 82 -1.58 -4.04 -16.10
CA TYR A 82 -0.40 -3.90 -15.24
C TYR A 82 0.59 -2.85 -15.76
N ILE A 83 0.84 -2.81 -17.06
CA ILE A 83 1.75 -1.82 -17.64
C ILE A 83 1.15 -0.42 -17.52
N ILE A 84 -0.11 -0.22 -17.94
CA ILE A 84 -0.76 1.09 -17.90
C ILE A 84 -0.94 1.55 -16.45
N GLY A 85 -1.53 0.69 -15.61
CA GLY A 85 -1.78 1.02 -14.20
C GLY A 85 -0.50 1.21 -13.39
N GLY A 86 0.50 0.35 -13.60
CA GLY A 86 1.79 0.46 -12.94
C GLY A 86 2.55 1.73 -13.33
N THR A 87 2.53 2.10 -14.60
CA THR A 87 3.16 3.34 -15.08
C THR A 87 2.46 4.57 -14.52
N MET A 88 1.13 4.63 -14.57
CA MET A 88 0.37 5.75 -13.98
C MET A 88 0.59 5.88 -12.48
N PHE A 89 0.62 4.74 -11.76
CA PHE A 89 0.89 4.72 -10.33
C PHE A 89 2.32 5.18 -10.01
N GLY A 90 3.32 4.69 -10.77
CA GLY A 90 4.72 5.09 -10.60
C GLY A 90 4.95 6.58 -10.87
N LEU A 91 4.37 7.12 -11.95
CA LEU A 91 4.42 8.55 -12.26
C LEU A 91 3.76 9.38 -11.16
N GLY A 92 2.56 8.99 -10.71
CA GLY A 92 1.88 9.67 -9.60
C GLY A 92 2.68 9.62 -8.29
N TRP A 93 3.29 8.48 -7.98
CA TRP A 93 4.13 8.33 -6.79
C TRP A 93 5.40 9.18 -6.88
N GLY A 94 6.04 9.27 -8.05
CA GLY A 94 7.19 10.15 -8.27
C GLY A 94 6.85 11.63 -8.18
N LEU A 95 5.69 12.04 -8.69
CA LEU A 95 5.23 13.44 -8.66
C LEU A 95 4.87 13.90 -7.24
N VAL A 96 4.14 13.08 -6.50
CA VAL A 96 3.64 13.44 -5.18
C VAL A 96 4.61 13.07 -4.06
N GLY A 97 5.46 12.07 -4.29
CA GLY A 97 6.38 11.50 -3.29
C GLY A 97 5.63 10.94 -2.08
N CYS A 98 4.41 10.44 -2.28
CA CYS A 98 3.65 9.73 -1.25
C CYS A 98 2.89 8.55 -1.87
N CYS A 99 2.67 7.52 -1.09
CA CYS A 99 1.88 6.36 -1.49
C CYS A 99 0.63 6.25 -0.59
N PRO A 100 -0.32 5.33 -0.87
CA PRO A 100 -1.59 5.33 -0.16
C PRO A 100 -1.48 5.15 1.36
N GLY A 101 -0.44 4.47 1.86
CA GLY A 101 -0.19 4.34 3.31
C GLY A 101 0.15 5.69 3.99
N PRO A 102 1.24 6.36 3.58
CA PRO A 102 1.64 7.68 4.05
C PRO A 102 0.55 8.75 3.95
N ILE A 103 -0.34 8.70 2.94
CA ILE A 103 -1.43 9.70 2.83
C ILE A 103 -2.23 9.78 4.13
N PHE A 104 -2.71 8.65 4.66
CA PHE A 104 -3.51 8.65 5.88
C PHE A 104 -2.70 9.05 7.13
N ILE A 105 -1.42 8.70 7.16
CA ILE A 105 -0.54 9.00 8.30
C ILE A 105 -0.12 10.48 8.31
N LEU A 106 0.12 11.08 7.13
CA LEU A 106 0.42 12.50 6.97
C LEU A 106 -0.77 13.36 7.40
N ILE A 107 -2.00 12.96 7.06
CA ILE A 107 -3.21 13.62 7.56
C ILE A 107 -3.25 13.56 9.09
N GLY A 108 -2.98 12.38 9.66
CA GLY A 108 -2.91 12.19 11.12
C GLY A 108 -1.83 13.03 11.81
N ASN A 109 -0.72 13.32 11.12
CA ASN A 109 0.35 14.20 11.60
C ASN A 109 0.10 15.70 11.34
N GLY A 110 -1.07 16.07 10.80
CA GLY A 110 -1.47 17.48 10.61
C GLY A 110 -1.06 18.11 9.27
N VAL A 111 -0.55 17.33 8.31
CA VAL A 111 -0.19 17.84 6.98
C VAL A 111 -1.43 17.91 6.09
N LEU A 112 -2.20 19.00 6.22
CA LEU A 112 -3.48 19.17 5.52
C LEU A 112 -3.33 19.23 3.98
N SER A 113 -2.17 19.62 3.46
CA SER A 113 -1.89 19.69 2.02
C SER A 113 -2.09 18.34 1.31
N ILE A 114 -1.90 17.22 2.03
CA ILE A 114 -2.07 15.88 1.48
C ILE A 114 -3.54 15.51 1.25
N LEU A 115 -4.50 16.28 1.81
CA LEU A 115 -5.93 16.07 1.53
C LEU A 115 -6.25 16.25 0.05
N VAL A 116 -5.56 17.16 -0.63
CA VAL A 116 -5.70 17.36 -2.08
C VAL A 116 -5.31 16.09 -2.83
N VAL A 117 -4.22 15.45 -2.41
CA VAL A 117 -3.76 14.17 -2.96
C VAL A 117 -4.76 13.07 -2.67
N LEU A 118 -5.29 13.00 -1.44
CA LEU A 118 -6.31 12.01 -1.07
C LEU A 118 -7.55 12.14 -1.97
N ILE A 119 -8.05 13.36 -2.16
CA ILE A 119 -9.21 13.61 -3.03
C ILE A 119 -8.89 13.22 -4.47
N GLY A 120 -7.72 13.58 -4.99
CA GLY A 120 -7.28 13.19 -6.33
C GLY A 120 -7.18 11.68 -6.50
N ALA A 121 -6.62 10.97 -5.51
CA ALA A 121 -6.53 9.51 -5.51
C ALA A 121 -7.93 8.86 -5.46
N LEU A 122 -8.83 9.37 -4.62
CA LEU A 122 -10.20 8.89 -4.53
C LEU A 122 -10.96 9.10 -5.85
N LEU A 123 -10.88 10.28 -6.44
CA LEU A 123 -11.48 10.57 -7.74
C LEU A 123 -10.91 9.68 -8.84
N GLY A 124 -9.58 9.50 -8.89
CA GLY A 124 -8.93 8.62 -9.87
C GLY A 124 -9.39 7.17 -9.74
N THR A 125 -9.46 6.64 -8.51
CA THR A 125 -9.96 5.27 -8.27
C THR A 125 -11.44 5.11 -8.60
N TYR A 126 -12.26 6.12 -8.30
CA TYR A 126 -13.69 6.12 -8.62
C TYR A 126 -13.93 6.15 -10.14
N LEU A 127 -13.24 7.04 -10.86
CA LEU A 127 -13.27 7.11 -12.32
C LEU A 127 -12.82 5.80 -12.96
N TYR A 128 -11.71 5.23 -12.48
CA TYR A 128 -11.24 3.93 -12.94
C TYR A 128 -12.28 2.82 -12.66
N GLY A 129 -12.96 2.85 -11.52
CA GLY A 129 -14.02 1.89 -11.18
C GLY A 129 -15.19 1.93 -12.17
N ILE A 130 -15.58 3.13 -12.63
CA ILE A 130 -16.64 3.30 -13.64
C ILE A 130 -16.15 2.87 -15.03
N LEU A 131 -14.93 3.27 -15.40
CA LEU A 131 -14.38 3.00 -16.74
C LEU A 131 -13.85 1.58 -16.90
N LYS A 132 -13.65 0.84 -15.80
CA LYS A 132 -13.09 -0.52 -15.80
C LYS A 132 -13.77 -1.39 -16.87
N ASN A 133 -15.10 -1.47 -16.86
CA ASN A 133 -15.84 -2.34 -17.78
C ASN A 133 -15.70 -1.97 -19.28
N LYS A 134 -15.14 -0.80 -19.60
CA LYS A 134 -14.90 -0.33 -20.97
C LYS A 134 -13.42 -0.37 -21.39
N LEU A 135 -12.51 -0.69 -20.47
CA LEU A 135 -11.07 -0.74 -20.75
C LEU A 135 -10.66 -2.15 -21.17
N PRO A 136 -9.70 -2.30 -22.10
CA PRO A 136 -9.17 -3.61 -22.46
C PRO A 136 -8.53 -4.24 -21.23
N HIS A 137 -9.06 -5.40 -20.82
CA HIS A 137 -8.53 -6.25 -19.75
C HIS A 137 -7.77 -7.39 -20.39
#